data_AF-A0A7D8Z8U8-F1
#
_entry.id   AF-A0A7D8Z8U8-F1
#
_cell.length_a   1.000
_cell.length_b   1.000
_cell.length_c   1.000
_cell.angle_alpha   90.00
_cell.angle_beta   90.00
_cell.angle_gamma   90.00
#
_symmetry.space_group_name_H-M   'P 1'
#
loop_
_entity.id
_entity.type
_entity.pdbx_description
1 polymer ?
#
loop_
_entity_poly.entity_id
_entity_poly.type
_entity_poly.pdbx_seq_one_letter_code
_entity_poly.pdbx_strand_id
1 'polypeptide(L)'
;MSTPPEHNILLDPITELRLALAAHAFGVDPQSDVLLAQSFPRSDEDKAAVRAAADAGAPAPERVVARARVVFLQDEGEAVVALSSAGYVVESWTLAAPLPAPFESLDALLIAASPAYVAAMQDELHKRFAGDSVSRRFVYDDDDDGQDEPAWID
;
A
#
# COMPACT_ATOMS: atom_id res chain seq x y z
N MET A 1 -9.06 33.36 -1.60
CA MET A 1 -8.14 32.20 -1.61
C MET A 1 -8.76 31.17 -0.72
N SER A 2 -9.24 30.05 -1.28
CA SER A 2 -9.79 28.97 -0.48
C SER A 2 -8.63 28.27 0.21
N THR A 3 -8.53 28.44 1.52
CA THR A 3 -7.66 27.65 2.38
C THR A 3 -7.93 26.18 2.09
N PRO A 4 -6.91 25.34 1.84
CA PRO A 4 -7.12 23.90 1.77
C PRO A 4 -7.77 23.45 3.08
N PRO A 5 -8.68 22.47 3.08
CA PRO A 5 -9.25 21.97 4.33
C PRO A 5 -8.10 21.50 5.24
N GLU A 6 -7.91 22.18 6.37
CA GLU A 6 -6.78 21.99 7.30
C GLU A 6 -6.86 20.64 8.07
N HIS A 7 -7.80 19.78 7.71
CA HIS A 7 -8.21 18.64 8.51
C HIS A 7 -8.29 17.39 7.63
N ASN A 8 -7.13 16.81 7.31
CA ASN A 8 -7.05 15.42 6.85
C ASN A 8 -7.29 14.50 8.07
N ILE A 9 -8.54 14.39 8.50
CA ILE A 9 -8.92 13.57 9.65
C ILE A 9 -9.14 12.15 9.17
N LEU A 10 -8.31 11.21 9.63
CA LEU A 10 -8.58 9.77 9.45
C LEU A 10 -9.81 9.39 10.27
N LEU A 11 -10.94 9.25 9.60
CA LEU A 11 -12.20 8.87 10.25
C LEU A 11 -12.21 7.40 10.68
N ASP A 12 -11.52 6.53 9.93
CA ASP A 12 -11.45 5.10 10.21
C ASP A 12 -10.05 4.53 9.91
N PRO A 13 -9.02 4.92 10.70
CA PRO A 13 -7.65 4.47 10.50
C PRO A 13 -7.51 2.94 10.60
N ILE A 14 -8.39 2.27 11.36
CA ILE A 14 -8.35 0.81 11.50
C ILE A 14 -8.73 0.14 10.19
N THR A 15 -9.83 0.57 9.56
CA THR A 15 -10.24 0.02 8.26
C THR A 15 -9.21 0.34 7.19
N GLU A 16 -8.68 1.56 7.17
CA GLU A 16 -7.61 1.94 6.21
C GLU A 16 -6.36 1.07 6.38
N LEU A 17 -5.89 0.87 7.60
CA LEU A 17 -4.71 0.06 7.87
C LEU A 17 -4.93 -1.42 7.51
N ARG A 18 -6.14 -1.96 7.75
CA ARG A 18 -6.51 -3.32 7.32
C ARG A 18 -6.48 -3.47 5.81
N LEU A 19 -7.04 -2.51 5.09
CA LEU A 19 -7.04 -2.51 3.62
C LEU A 19 -5.63 -2.38 3.07
N ALA A 20 -4.79 -1.54 3.68
CA ALA A 20 -3.38 -1.44 3.33
C ALA A 20 -2.66 -2.78 3.52
N LEU A 21 -2.77 -3.42 4.70
CA LEU A 21 -2.17 -4.73 4.94
C LEU A 21 -2.66 -5.78 3.94
N ALA A 22 -3.97 -5.82 3.66
CA ALA A 22 -4.55 -6.76 2.70
C ALA A 22 -4.02 -6.54 1.28
N ALA A 23 -3.84 -5.28 0.86
CA ALA A 23 -3.26 -4.94 -0.45
C ALA A 23 -1.80 -5.38 -0.57
N HIS A 24 -1.08 -5.45 0.55
CA HIS A 24 0.33 -5.85 0.62
C HIS A 24 0.54 -7.31 1.07
N ALA A 25 -0.53 -8.12 1.16
CA ALA A 25 -0.47 -9.50 1.64
C ALA A 25 0.45 -10.43 0.83
N PHE A 26 0.82 -10.04 -0.40
CA PHE A 26 1.79 -10.77 -1.22
C PHE A 26 3.24 -10.63 -0.71
N GLY A 27 3.54 -9.58 0.06
CA GLY A 27 4.89 -9.17 0.43
C GLY A 27 5.15 -9.08 1.94
N VAL A 28 4.17 -9.49 2.77
CA VAL A 28 4.29 -9.54 4.23
C VAL A 28 3.83 -10.89 4.76
N ASP A 29 4.28 -11.28 5.94
CA ASP A 29 3.91 -12.55 6.54
C ASP A 29 2.43 -12.54 6.99
N PRO A 30 1.67 -13.65 6.83
CA PRO A 30 0.27 -13.75 7.25
C PRO A 30 0.00 -13.52 8.75
N GLN A 31 1.04 -13.55 9.60
CA GLN A 31 0.96 -13.19 11.02
C GLN A 31 0.86 -11.66 11.25
N SER A 32 0.99 -10.86 10.19
CA SER A 32 0.77 -9.42 10.23
C SER A 32 -0.71 -9.10 10.48
N ASP A 33 -1.01 -8.28 11.47
CA ASP A 33 -2.39 -7.94 11.82
C ASP A 33 -2.49 -6.59 12.55
N VAL A 34 -3.68 -6.00 12.51
CA VAL A 34 -4.02 -4.78 13.23
C VAL A 34 -4.16 -5.07 14.73
N LEU A 35 -3.42 -4.32 15.52
CA LEU A 35 -3.46 -4.35 16.98
C LEU A 35 -4.67 -3.55 17.49
N LEU A 36 -5.86 -4.15 17.39
CA LEU A 36 -7.13 -3.49 17.73
C LEU A 36 -7.17 -2.94 19.16
N ALA A 37 -6.55 -3.65 20.11
CA ALA A 37 -6.48 -3.20 21.51
C ALA A 37 -5.69 -1.90 21.69
N GLN A 38 -4.81 -1.57 20.74
CA GLN A 38 -3.93 -0.41 20.75
C GLN A 38 -4.34 0.65 19.70
N SER A 39 -5.50 0.47 19.07
CA SER A 39 -6.01 1.32 18.00
C SER A 39 -7.27 2.05 18.42
N PHE A 40 -7.53 3.21 17.81
CA PHE A 40 -8.73 4.03 18.03
C PHE A 40 -8.99 4.89 16.80
N PRO A 41 -10.26 5.15 16.41
CA PRO A 41 -11.55 4.69 16.97
C PRO A 41 -11.87 3.21 16.73
N ARG A 42 -12.59 2.55 17.64
CA ARG A 42 -12.92 1.10 17.53
C ARG A 42 -14.39 0.82 17.32
N SER A 43 -15.27 1.60 17.92
CA SER A 43 -16.73 1.48 17.80
C SER A 43 -17.32 2.50 16.84
N ASP A 44 -18.56 2.28 16.40
CA ASP A 44 -19.28 3.28 15.61
C ASP A 44 -19.55 4.58 16.41
N GLU A 45 -19.69 4.46 17.73
CA GLU A 45 -19.79 5.62 18.63
C GLU A 45 -18.48 6.42 18.67
N ASP A 46 -17.33 5.75 18.75
CA ASP A 46 -16.02 6.40 18.69
C ASP A 46 -15.85 7.15 17.35
N LYS A 47 -16.22 6.50 16.24
CA LYS A 47 -16.15 7.08 14.89
C LYS A 47 -17.08 8.29 14.76
N ALA A 48 -18.30 8.19 15.27
CA ALA A 48 -19.25 9.30 15.29
C ALA A 48 -18.72 10.48 16.13
N ALA A 49 -18.09 10.21 17.28
CA ALA A 49 -17.48 11.25 18.11
C ALA A 49 -16.29 11.94 17.42
N VAL A 50 -15.43 11.17 16.73
CA VAL A 50 -14.33 11.74 15.92
C VAL A 50 -14.88 12.60 14.80
N ARG A 51 -15.92 12.14 14.10
CA ARG A 51 -16.59 12.90 13.03
C ARG A 51 -17.24 14.17 13.55
N ALA A 52 -17.95 14.11 14.67
CA ALA A 52 -18.57 15.30 15.27
C ALA A 52 -17.52 16.34 15.70
N ALA A 53 -16.37 15.89 16.23
CA ALA A 53 -15.26 16.78 16.56
C ALA A 53 -14.65 17.42 15.30
N ALA A 54 -14.48 16.63 14.22
CA ALA A 54 -14.04 17.10 12.91
C ALA A 54 -14.98 18.18 12.34
N ASP A 55 -16.29 17.92 12.34
CA ASP A 55 -17.32 18.81 11.82
C ASP A 55 -17.42 20.11 12.63
N ALA A 56 -17.07 20.06 13.92
CA ALA A 56 -16.98 21.23 14.80
C ALA A 56 -15.69 22.05 14.60
N GLY A 57 -14.81 21.67 13.67
CA GLY A 57 -13.52 22.32 13.43
C GLY A 57 -12.51 22.12 14.55
N ALA A 58 -12.70 21.10 15.40
CA ALA A 58 -11.70 20.74 16.38
C ALA A 58 -10.55 20.00 15.68
N PRO A 59 -9.29 20.23 16.10
CA PRO A 59 -8.16 19.45 15.58
C PRO A 59 -8.41 17.95 15.81
N ALA A 60 -7.93 17.14 14.86
CA ALA A 60 -7.98 15.69 14.96
C ALA A 60 -7.43 15.28 16.33
N PRO A 61 -8.18 14.53 17.16
CA PRO A 61 -7.65 14.08 18.44
C PRO A 61 -6.39 13.24 18.20
N GLU A 62 -5.27 13.54 18.89
CA GLU A 62 -4.02 12.77 18.76
C GLU A 62 -4.20 11.27 18.99
N ARG A 63 -5.27 10.89 19.70
CA ARG A 63 -5.66 9.49 19.92
C ARG A 63 -6.18 8.77 18.68
N VAL A 64 -6.47 9.44 17.57
CA VAL A 64 -6.94 8.80 16.32
C VAL A 64 -5.74 8.18 15.62
N VAL A 65 -5.56 6.88 15.85
CA VAL A 65 -4.42 6.12 15.36
C VAL A 65 -4.78 4.64 15.25
N ALA A 66 -4.38 4.00 14.15
CA ALA A 66 -4.40 2.56 14.04
C ALA A 66 -2.98 2.00 14.13
N ARG A 67 -2.82 0.89 14.84
CA ARG A 67 -1.55 0.20 14.99
C ARG A 67 -1.62 -1.17 14.38
N ALA A 68 -0.56 -1.60 13.70
CA ALA A 68 -0.43 -2.95 13.19
C ALA A 68 0.93 -3.52 13.57
N ARG A 69 0.96 -4.83 13.82
CA ARG A 69 2.19 -5.60 13.75
C ARG A 69 2.37 -6.04 12.32
N VAL A 70 3.47 -5.64 11.71
CA VAL A 70 3.92 -6.07 10.38
C VAL A 70 5.06 -7.05 10.60
N VAL A 71 4.86 -8.29 10.18
CA VAL A 71 5.90 -9.32 10.19
C VAL A 71 6.44 -9.41 8.76
N PHE A 72 7.74 -9.18 8.59
CA PHE A 72 8.39 -9.18 7.30
C PHE A 72 8.68 -10.62 6.84
N LEU A 73 8.79 -10.82 5.53
CA LEU A 73 9.14 -12.11 4.96
C LEU A 73 10.60 -12.48 5.26
N GLN A 74 10.96 -13.74 5.03
CA GLN A 74 12.34 -14.26 5.08
C GLN A 74 13.07 -13.98 6.41
N ASP A 75 12.34 -14.00 7.54
CA ASP A 75 12.88 -13.74 8.87
C ASP A 75 13.58 -12.37 9.01
N GLU A 76 13.22 -11.38 8.18
CA GLU A 76 13.70 -9.99 8.29
C GLU A 76 13.18 -9.28 9.56
N GLY A 77 12.28 -9.94 10.31
CA GLY A 77 11.82 -9.51 11.62
C GLY A 77 10.41 -8.92 11.61
N GLU A 78 10.10 -8.06 12.57
CA GLU A 78 8.79 -7.44 12.70
C GLU A 78 8.87 -5.97 13.14
N ALA A 79 7.82 -5.22 12.84
CA ALA A 79 7.63 -3.83 13.23
C ALA A 79 6.21 -3.57 13.74
N VAL A 80 6.08 -2.67 14.72
CA VAL A 80 4.81 -2.04 15.07
C VAL A 80 4.74 -0.71 14.35
N VAL A 81 3.73 -0.58 13.48
CA VAL A 81 3.48 0.59 12.65
C VAL A 81 2.22 1.29 13.12
N ALA A 82 2.29 2.61 13.28
CA ALA A 82 1.16 3.48 13.58
C ALA A 82 0.77 4.30 12.35
N LEU A 83 -0.52 4.29 12.01
CA LEU A 83 -1.15 5.14 11.01
C LEU A 83 -1.94 6.26 11.71
N SER A 84 -1.54 7.50 11.45
CA SER A 84 -2.23 8.71 11.92
C SER A 84 -2.35 9.73 10.77
N SER A 85 -2.91 10.92 11.03
CA SER A 85 -3.02 11.99 10.01
C SER A 85 -1.67 12.49 9.48
N ALA A 86 -0.57 12.18 10.17
CA ALA A 86 0.78 12.48 9.73
C ALA A 86 1.38 11.41 8.78
N GLY A 87 0.67 10.30 8.55
CA GLY A 87 1.15 9.15 7.79
C GLY A 87 1.54 7.96 8.66
N TYR A 88 2.44 7.14 8.14
CA TYR A 88 2.91 5.89 8.75
C TYR A 88 4.20 6.11 9.53
N VAL A 89 4.23 5.64 10.77
CA VAL A 89 5.40 5.75 11.66
C VAL A 89 5.71 4.38 12.25
N VAL A 90 7.00 4.01 12.28
CA VAL A 90 7.47 2.82 12.98
C VAL A 90 7.67 3.16 14.46
N GLU A 91 6.86 2.59 15.34
CA GLU A 91 6.93 2.83 16.79
C GLU A 91 7.95 1.89 17.47
N SER A 92 8.09 0.68 16.94
CA SER A 92 9.10 -0.28 17.37
C SER A 92 9.37 -1.27 16.25
N TRP A 93 10.55 -1.87 16.23
CA TRP A 93 10.91 -2.90 15.28
C TRP A 93 12.15 -3.67 15.73
N THR A 94 12.35 -4.85 15.16
CA THR A 94 13.45 -5.76 15.52
C THR A 94 14.74 -5.51 14.74
N LEU A 95 14.68 -4.66 13.69
CA LEU A 95 15.83 -4.36 12.83
C LEU A 95 16.74 -3.29 13.46
N ALA A 96 18.04 -3.39 13.18
CA ALA A 96 19.05 -2.57 13.84
C ALA A 96 19.20 -1.14 13.26
N ALA A 97 18.75 -0.89 12.03
CA ALA A 97 19.15 0.28 11.25
C ALA A 97 18.03 1.33 11.15
N PRO A 98 18.01 2.42 11.92
CA PRO A 98 16.83 3.30 12.06
C PRO A 98 16.18 3.70 10.72
N LEU A 99 14.86 3.59 10.62
CA LEU A 99 14.11 4.10 9.47
C LEU A 99 13.84 5.60 9.61
N PRO A 100 13.91 6.37 8.51
CA PRO A 100 13.43 7.74 8.49
C PRO A 100 11.92 7.76 8.74
N ALA A 101 11.40 8.79 9.40
CA ALA A 101 9.97 8.95 9.69
C ALA A 101 9.51 10.39 9.39
N PRO A 102 8.22 10.62 9.07
CA PRO A 102 7.15 9.67 8.74
C PRO A 102 7.14 9.26 7.25
N PHE A 103 6.47 8.14 6.94
CA PHE A 103 6.21 7.70 5.56
C PHE A 103 4.80 8.09 5.09
N GLU A 104 4.66 8.42 3.81
CA GLU A 104 3.38 8.79 3.20
C GLU A 104 2.43 7.60 2.97
N SER A 105 2.98 6.39 2.82
CA SER A 105 2.23 5.17 2.53
C SER A 105 2.87 3.95 3.17
N LEU A 106 2.08 2.88 3.36
CA LEU A 106 2.61 1.59 3.81
C LEU A 106 3.60 1.01 2.78
N ASP A 107 3.35 1.20 1.49
CA ASP A 107 4.25 0.76 0.42
C ASP A 107 5.65 1.39 0.54
N ALA A 108 5.73 2.72 0.73
CA ALA A 108 6.99 3.42 0.90
C ALA A 108 7.77 2.93 2.14
N LEU A 109 7.05 2.62 3.22
CA LEU A 109 7.64 2.03 4.42
C LEU A 109 8.17 0.62 4.13
N LEU A 110 7.38 -0.24 3.49
CA LEU A 110 7.77 -1.62 3.20
C LEU A 110 8.96 -1.69 2.24
N ILE A 111 9.01 -0.82 1.22
CA ILE A 111 10.15 -0.70 0.30
C ILE A 111 11.41 -0.28 1.05
N ALA A 112 11.31 0.66 1.98
CA ALA A 112 12.46 1.13 2.75
C ALA A 112 12.93 0.09 3.79
N ALA A 113 12.01 -0.72 4.33
CA ALA A 113 12.27 -1.64 5.43
C ALA A 113 12.70 -3.05 5.01
N SER A 114 12.18 -3.56 3.88
CA SER A 114 12.22 -4.99 3.56
C SER A 114 12.68 -5.25 2.12
N PRO A 115 13.94 -5.68 1.92
CA PRO A 115 14.40 -6.20 0.63
C PRO A 115 13.54 -7.37 0.12
N ALA A 116 13.10 -8.27 1.01
CA ALA A 116 12.21 -9.37 0.64
C ALA A 116 10.86 -8.89 0.09
N TYR A 117 10.29 -7.81 0.64
CA TYR A 117 9.08 -7.17 0.11
C TYR A 117 9.31 -6.67 -1.32
N VAL A 118 10.44 -6.00 -1.59
CA VAL A 118 10.76 -5.50 -2.93
C VAL A 118 10.87 -6.64 -3.94
N ALA A 119 11.49 -7.76 -3.57
CA ALA A 119 11.55 -8.95 -4.41
C ALA A 119 10.15 -9.54 -4.68
N ALA A 120 9.32 -9.68 -3.64
CA ALA A 120 7.95 -10.18 -3.77
C ALA A 120 7.08 -9.27 -4.66
N MET A 121 7.25 -7.95 -4.55
CA MET A 121 6.59 -6.97 -5.41
C MET A 121 7.01 -7.12 -6.88
N GLN A 122 8.31 -7.31 -7.16
CA GLN A 122 8.79 -7.57 -8.51
C GLN A 122 8.19 -8.87 -9.08
N ASP A 123 8.14 -9.94 -8.29
CA ASP A 123 7.52 -11.20 -8.71
C ASP A 123 6.03 -11.02 -9.03
N GLU A 124 5.30 -10.25 -8.22
CA GLU A 124 3.89 -9.97 -8.45
C GLU A 124 3.66 -9.16 -9.73
N LEU A 125 4.55 -8.21 -10.04
CA LEU A 125 4.54 -7.50 -11.32
C LEU A 125 4.80 -8.44 -12.50
N HIS A 126 5.80 -9.32 -12.40
CA HIS A 126 6.10 -10.29 -13.46
C HIS A 126 4.92 -11.22 -13.75
N LYS A 127 4.19 -11.69 -12.73
CA LYS A 127 2.99 -12.52 -12.94
C LYS A 127 1.93 -11.82 -13.79
N ARG A 128 1.75 -10.51 -13.61
CA ARG A 128 0.78 -9.72 -14.40
C ARG A 128 1.17 -9.66 -15.87
N PHE A 129 2.45 -9.49 -16.17
CA PHE A 129 2.94 -9.47 -17.56
C PHE A 129 3.04 -10.87 -18.17
N ALA A 130 3.33 -11.89 -17.37
CA ALA A 130 3.29 -13.29 -17.83
C ALA A 130 1.87 -13.69 -18.24
N GLY A 131 0.85 -13.25 -17.49
CA GLY A 131 -0.57 -13.46 -17.81
C GLY A 131 -1.03 -12.78 -19.11
N ASP A 132 -0.41 -11.66 -19.49
CA ASP A 132 -0.74 -10.90 -20.72
C ASP A 132 0.09 -11.34 -21.95
N SER A 133 1.06 -12.25 -21.77
CA SER A 133 1.94 -12.70 -22.86
C SER A 133 1.39 -13.88 -23.68
N VAL A 134 0.16 -14.32 -23.44
CA VAL A 134 -0.51 -15.33 -24.27
C VAL A 134 -1.52 -14.67 -25.21
N SER A 135 -1.10 -14.54 -26.47
CA SER A 135 -1.91 -14.23 -27.68
C SER A 135 -2.16 -12.75 -28.03
N ARG A 136 -1.08 -12.02 -28.33
CA ARG A 136 -1.01 -11.27 -29.60
C ARG A 136 0.29 -11.62 -30.33
N ARG A 137 0.48 -12.91 -30.57
CA ARG A 137 1.33 -13.35 -31.67
C ARG A 137 0.59 -12.85 -32.91
N PHE A 138 1.14 -11.86 -33.60
CA PHE A 138 0.77 -11.60 -34.98
C PHE A 138 0.93 -12.94 -35.69
N VAL A 139 -0.19 -13.60 -35.95
CA VAL A 139 -0.26 -14.67 -36.94
C VAL A 139 -0.09 -13.92 -38.25
N TYR A 140 1.14 -13.91 -38.77
CA TYR A 140 1.30 -13.80 -40.20
C TYR A 140 0.66 -15.07 -40.74
N ASP A 141 -0.54 -14.91 -41.29
CA ASP A 141 -1.17 -15.94 -42.12
C ASP A 141 -0.22 -16.13 -43.30
N ASP A 142 0.46 -17.26 -43.30
CA ASP A 142 1.48 -17.65 -44.27
C ASP A 142 0.77 -18.39 -45.42
N ASP A 143 -0.23 -17.74 -46.02
CA ASP A 143 -1.00 -18.24 -47.17
C ASP A 143 -1.44 -17.04 -48.06
N ASP A 144 -0.50 -16.48 -48.84
CA ASP A 144 -0.84 -15.83 -50.11
C ASP A 144 0.29 -16.04 -51.13
N ASP A 145 0.17 -17.14 -51.87
CA ASP A 145 0.84 -17.38 -53.14
C ASP A 145 0.45 -16.27 -54.15
N GLY A 146 1.23 -15.19 -54.22
CA GLY A 146 0.93 -14.10 -55.15
C GLY A 146 2.08 -13.12 -55.33
N GLN A 147 2.96 -13.42 -56.28
CA GLN A 147 3.95 -12.47 -56.82
C GLN A 147 3.27 -11.20 -57.31
N ASP A 148 3.69 -10.04 -56.81
CA ASP A 148 3.86 -8.83 -57.61
C ASP A 148 4.86 -7.91 -56.90
N GLU A 149 6.11 -7.90 -57.38
CA GLU A 149 7.10 -6.91 -56.96
C GLU A 149 6.60 -5.51 -57.34
N PRO A 150 6.57 -4.52 -56.42
CA PRO A 150 6.19 -3.17 -56.79
C PRO A 150 7.29 -2.57 -57.67
N ALA A 151 6.92 -2.25 -58.92
CA ALA A 151 7.76 -1.51 -59.84
C ALA A 151 8.16 -0.17 -59.20
N TRP A 152 9.44 -0.02 -58.89
CA TRP A 152 10.01 1.26 -58.51
C TRP A 152 9.96 2.18 -59.74
N ILE A 153 9.19 3.25 -59.58
CA ILE A 153 8.93 4.31 -60.57
C ILE A 153 10.25 4.85 -61.15
N ASP A 154 10.29 5.00 -62.48
CA ASP A 154 11.36 5.65 -63.27
C ASP A 154 11.67 7.09 -62.82
#